data_AF-A0A8B8TLQ5-F1
#
_entry.id   AF-A0A8B8TLQ5-F1
#
_cell.length_a   1.000
_cell.length_b   1.000
_cell.length_c   1.000
_cell.angle_alpha   90.00
_cell.angle_beta   90.00
_cell.angle_gamma   90.00
#
_symmetry.space_group_name_H-M   'P 1'
#
loop_
_entity.id
_entity.type
_entity.pdbx_description
1 polymer ?
#
loop_
_entity_poly.entity_id
_entity_poly.type
_entity_poly.pdbx_seq_one_letter_code
_entity_poly.pdbx_strand_id
1 'polypeptide(L)'
;MPKNSKVTQREHSSEHVTESVADLLALEEPVDYKQSVLNVAGEAGKQKAADEELDAEDRPAWNSKLQYILAQIGFSVGLGNIWRFPYLCQKNGGGAYLVPYLVLLIIIGIPLFFLELAVGQRIRRGSIGVWHYVCPRLGGIGFSSCIVCLFVGLYYNVIIGWSIFYFFKSFQYPLPWSECPVVRNGTVTVVEAECEKSSATTYFWYREALDISNSISESGGLNWKMTLCLLVAWSIVGMAVVKGIQSSGKVMYFSSLFPYVVLACFLVRGLLLRGAIDGILHMFTPKECREDPGVPQH
;
A
#
# COMPACT_ATOMS: atom_id res chain seq x y z
N MET A 1 -63.13 30.84 -30.28
CA MET A 1 -63.84 31.10 -29.01
C MET A 1 -65.29 31.47 -29.31
N PRO A 2 -66.27 31.25 -28.42
CA PRO A 2 -66.37 30.34 -27.25
C PRO A 2 -67.63 29.42 -27.40
N LYS A 3 -68.22 28.68 -26.43
CA LYS A 3 -67.92 28.36 -25.00
C LYS A 3 -67.65 26.84 -24.83
N ASN A 4 -68.50 26.08 -24.13
CA ASN A 4 -68.25 24.68 -23.71
C ASN A 4 -69.56 23.92 -23.33
N SER A 5 -69.47 22.58 -23.28
CA SER A 5 -70.17 21.57 -22.43
C SER A 5 -71.72 21.37 -22.35
N LYS A 6 -72.12 20.09 -22.52
CA LYS A 6 -73.18 19.26 -21.86
C LYS A 6 -73.07 17.85 -22.51
N VAL A 7 -72.75 16.70 -21.89
CA VAL A 7 -73.05 16.03 -20.58
C VAL A 7 -74.36 15.22 -20.58
N THR A 8 -74.24 13.90 -20.79
CA THR A 8 -75.21 12.80 -20.48
C THR A 8 -74.56 11.46 -20.89
N GLN A 9 -74.86 10.27 -20.35
CA GLN A 9 -75.03 9.82 -18.94
C GLN A 9 -74.99 8.26 -18.91
N ARG A 10 -74.30 7.65 -17.91
CA ARG A 10 -74.31 6.20 -17.59
C ARG A 10 -73.67 5.29 -18.68
N GLU A 11 -73.30 4.03 -18.42
CA GLU A 11 -73.58 3.14 -17.27
C GLU A 11 -72.34 2.76 -16.42
N HIS A 12 -72.61 2.08 -15.29
CA HIS A 12 -71.63 1.53 -14.36
C HIS A 12 -71.97 0.04 -14.16
N SER A 13 -71.26 -0.85 -14.86
CA SER A 13 -71.33 -2.29 -14.56
C SER A 13 -70.36 -2.61 -13.43
N SER A 14 -70.82 -3.34 -12.42
CA SER A 14 -70.04 -3.72 -11.26
C SER A 14 -69.72 -5.21 -11.30
N GLU A 15 -68.51 -5.56 -11.73
CA GLU A 15 -67.96 -6.91 -11.57
C GLU A 15 -66.71 -6.88 -10.70
N HIS A 16 -66.64 -7.82 -9.76
CA HIS A 16 -65.63 -7.84 -8.70
C HIS A 16 -64.45 -8.73 -9.14
N VAL A 17 -63.65 -8.24 -10.09
CA VAL A 17 -62.47 -8.98 -10.57
C VAL A 17 -61.42 -9.01 -9.45
N THR A 18 -61.20 -10.20 -8.89
CA THR A 18 -60.08 -10.46 -7.99
C THR A 18 -58.86 -10.81 -8.83
N GLU A 19 -58.12 -9.80 -9.28
CA GLU A 19 -56.83 -10.01 -9.95
C GLU A 19 -55.92 -10.85 -9.04
N SER A 20 -55.47 -12.00 -9.56
CA SER A 20 -54.52 -12.83 -8.84
C SER A 20 -53.14 -12.21 -8.94
N VAL A 21 -52.34 -12.30 -7.87
CA VAL A 21 -50.91 -11.93 -7.91
C VAL A 21 -50.17 -12.75 -8.99
N ALA A 22 -50.68 -13.92 -9.37
CA ALA A 22 -50.17 -14.72 -10.48
C ALA A 22 -50.32 -14.03 -11.86
N ASP A 23 -51.40 -13.27 -12.09
CA ASP A 23 -51.65 -12.60 -13.38
C ASP A 23 -50.75 -11.37 -13.55
N LEU A 24 -50.50 -10.63 -12.46
CA LEU A 24 -49.51 -9.54 -12.43
C LEU A 24 -48.09 -10.05 -12.68
N LEU A 25 -47.74 -11.24 -12.16
CA LEU A 25 -46.45 -11.90 -12.42
C LEU A 25 -46.35 -12.54 -13.82
N ALA A 26 -47.49 -12.77 -14.51
CA ALA A 26 -47.50 -13.28 -15.88
C ALA A 26 -47.25 -12.21 -16.95
N LEU A 27 -47.30 -10.93 -16.58
CA LEU A 27 -47.04 -9.77 -17.46
C LEU A 27 -45.65 -9.16 -17.30
N GLU A 28 -44.81 -9.67 -16.39
CA GLU A 28 -43.44 -9.18 -16.21
C GLU A 28 -42.49 -9.81 -17.25
N GLU A 29 -42.47 -9.22 -18.45
CA GLU A 29 -41.48 -9.56 -19.48
C GLU A 29 -40.04 -9.40 -18.93
N PRO A 30 -39.11 -10.32 -19.24
CA PRO A 30 -37.74 -10.23 -18.75
C PRO A 30 -37.03 -9.01 -19.35
N VAL A 31 -36.77 -8.00 -18.52
CA VAL A 31 -36.16 -6.73 -18.92
C VAL A 31 -34.70 -6.93 -19.36
N ASP A 32 -34.48 -7.29 -20.63
CA ASP A 32 -33.14 -7.38 -21.21
C ASP A 32 -32.53 -5.99 -21.42
N TYR A 33 -31.73 -5.60 -20.43
CA TYR A 33 -30.93 -4.38 -20.42
C TYR A 33 -30.02 -4.20 -21.66
N LYS A 34 -29.71 -5.25 -22.43
CA LYS A 34 -28.92 -5.12 -23.66
C LYS A 34 -29.69 -4.46 -24.82
N GLN A 35 -31.00 -4.69 -24.94
CA GLN A 35 -31.70 -4.43 -26.20
C GLN A 35 -32.28 -3.00 -26.31
N SER A 36 -32.33 -2.25 -25.23
CA SER A 36 -32.76 -0.83 -25.21
C SER A 36 -31.73 0.15 -25.79
N VAL A 37 -30.59 -0.32 -26.31
CA VAL A 37 -29.53 0.50 -26.93
C VAL A 37 -29.45 0.33 -28.46
N LEU A 38 -30.58 0.03 -29.11
CA LEU A 38 -30.78 0.17 -30.55
C LEU A 38 -31.63 1.43 -30.80
N ASN A 39 -31.27 2.37 -31.69
CA ASN A 39 -30.57 2.21 -32.97
C ASN A 39 -29.41 3.21 -33.22
N VAL A 40 -28.71 3.70 -32.19
CA VAL A 40 -27.62 4.71 -32.35
C VAL A 40 -26.21 4.13 -32.11
N ALA A 41 -26.09 2.95 -31.50
CA ALA A 41 -24.80 2.38 -31.07
C ALA A 41 -24.28 1.20 -31.92
N GLY A 42 -24.89 0.90 -33.08
CA GLY A 42 -24.63 -0.33 -33.84
C GLY A 42 -23.18 -0.54 -34.30
N GLU A 43 -22.48 0.55 -34.63
CA GLU A 43 -21.06 0.54 -34.99
C GLU A 43 -20.18 0.74 -33.76
N ALA A 44 -20.45 1.77 -32.95
CA ALA A 44 -19.66 2.09 -31.75
C ALA A 44 -19.61 0.94 -30.72
N GLY A 45 -20.67 0.14 -30.60
CA GLY A 45 -20.72 -1.05 -29.74
C GLY A 45 -19.88 -2.21 -30.27
N LYS A 46 -19.86 -2.43 -31.59
CA LYS A 46 -18.98 -3.41 -32.24
C LYS A 46 -17.53 -2.98 -32.18
N GLN A 47 -17.25 -1.71 -32.43
CA GLN A 47 -15.91 -1.13 -32.30
C GLN A 47 -15.38 -1.38 -30.89
N LYS A 48 -16.15 -1.00 -29.87
CA LYS A 48 -15.76 -1.16 -28.46
C LYS A 48 -15.60 -2.61 -28.01
N ALA A 49 -16.34 -3.55 -28.58
CA ALA A 49 -16.18 -4.98 -28.31
C ALA A 49 -14.95 -5.57 -29.00
N ALA A 50 -14.71 -5.23 -30.28
CA ALA A 50 -13.52 -5.64 -31.01
C ALA A 50 -12.24 -5.02 -30.40
N ASP A 51 -12.30 -3.74 -30.01
CA ASP A 51 -11.25 -3.07 -29.26
C ASP A 51 -10.99 -3.82 -27.94
N GLU A 52 -12.02 -4.23 -27.18
CA GLU A 52 -11.84 -5.00 -25.93
C GLU A 52 -11.31 -6.44 -26.12
N GLU A 53 -11.58 -7.09 -27.27
CA GLU A 53 -10.99 -8.40 -27.61
C GLU A 53 -9.51 -8.26 -28.05
N LEU A 54 -9.18 -7.26 -28.87
CA LEU A 54 -7.80 -6.94 -29.25
C LEU A 54 -6.96 -6.55 -28.01
N ASP A 55 -7.52 -5.72 -27.12
CA ASP A 55 -6.91 -5.36 -25.83
C ASP A 55 -6.78 -6.58 -24.89
N ALA A 56 -7.45 -7.71 -25.15
CA ALA A 56 -7.36 -8.92 -24.33
C ALA A 56 -6.21 -9.86 -24.73
N GLU A 57 -5.81 -9.87 -26.01
CA GLU A 57 -4.68 -10.68 -26.50
C GLU A 57 -3.32 -10.05 -26.17
N ASP A 58 -3.19 -8.72 -26.29
CA ASP A 58 -1.90 -8.02 -26.09
C ASP A 58 -1.55 -7.75 -24.60
N ARG A 59 -2.46 -8.07 -23.67
CA ARG A 59 -2.24 -7.83 -22.23
C ARG A 59 -1.26 -8.84 -21.62
N PRO A 60 -0.14 -8.39 -21.01
CA PRO A 60 0.86 -9.31 -20.46
C PRO A 60 0.30 -10.12 -19.28
N ALA A 61 0.51 -11.43 -19.33
CA ALA A 61 0.10 -12.38 -18.28
C ALA A 61 1.27 -12.83 -17.38
N TRP A 62 0.94 -13.36 -16.20
CA TRP A 62 1.91 -14.00 -15.31
C TRP A 62 2.27 -15.40 -15.80
N ASN A 63 3.56 -15.73 -15.88
CA ASN A 63 4.03 -17.03 -16.36
C ASN A 63 3.67 -18.20 -15.42
N SER A 64 3.28 -17.92 -14.17
CA SER A 64 2.84 -18.91 -13.20
C SER A 64 1.96 -18.29 -12.11
N LYS A 65 0.98 -19.04 -11.60
CA LYS A 65 0.19 -18.66 -10.42
C LYS A 65 1.07 -18.37 -9.20
N LEU A 66 2.21 -19.04 -9.08
CA LEU A 66 3.15 -18.84 -7.97
C LEU A 66 3.91 -17.50 -8.09
N GLN A 67 4.21 -17.02 -9.31
CA GLN A 67 4.76 -15.66 -9.51
C GLN A 67 3.79 -14.60 -9.04
N TYR A 68 2.49 -14.75 -9.36
CA TYR A 68 1.43 -13.84 -8.90
C TYR A 68 1.27 -13.85 -7.37
N ILE A 69 1.29 -15.03 -6.73
CA ILE A 69 1.21 -15.13 -5.27
C ILE A 69 2.45 -14.51 -4.59
N LEU A 70 3.67 -14.78 -5.08
CA LEU A 70 4.89 -14.15 -4.55
C LEU A 70 4.91 -12.63 -4.77
N ALA A 71 4.42 -12.14 -5.90
CA ALA A 71 4.25 -10.70 -6.14
C ALA A 71 3.32 -10.06 -5.10
N GLN A 72 2.20 -10.72 -4.83
CA GLN A 72 1.21 -10.22 -3.88
C GLN A 72 1.73 -10.24 -2.43
N ILE A 73 2.43 -11.30 -2.02
CA ILE A 73 3.11 -11.38 -0.72
C ILE A 73 4.20 -10.32 -0.60
N GLY A 74 5.02 -10.13 -1.63
CA GLY A 74 6.07 -9.12 -1.66
C GLY A 74 5.56 -7.68 -1.63
N PHE A 75 4.36 -7.42 -2.16
CA PHE A 75 3.67 -6.12 -2.02
C PHE A 75 3.10 -5.91 -0.61
N SER A 76 2.48 -6.94 -0.03
CA SER A 76 1.87 -6.86 1.30
C SER A 76 2.88 -6.84 2.47
N VAL A 77 4.11 -7.34 2.27
CA VAL A 77 5.15 -7.42 3.30
C VAL A 77 6.25 -6.38 3.06
N GLY A 78 5.96 -5.14 3.49
CA GLY A 78 6.89 -4.01 3.44
C GLY A 78 7.65 -3.76 4.76
N LEU A 79 8.58 -2.82 4.71
CA LEU A 79 9.43 -2.39 5.84
C LEU A 79 8.63 -1.96 7.10
N GLY A 80 7.39 -1.52 6.93
CA GLY A 80 6.48 -1.21 8.04
C GLY A 80 6.26 -2.38 9.00
N ASN A 81 6.33 -3.64 8.53
CA ASN A 81 6.21 -4.81 9.39
C ASN A 81 7.45 -5.02 10.28
N ILE A 82 8.61 -4.48 9.88
CA ILE A 82 9.88 -4.64 10.58
C ILE A 82 10.02 -3.64 11.74
N TRP A 83 9.67 -2.36 11.53
CA TRP A 83 9.81 -1.33 12.58
C TRP A 83 8.48 -0.72 13.07
N ARG A 84 7.50 -0.48 12.18
CA ARG A 84 6.30 0.28 12.52
C ARG A 84 5.31 -0.55 13.32
N PHE A 85 5.13 -1.83 12.97
CA PHE A 85 4.27 -2.74 13.72
C PHE A 85 4.79 -2.99 15.15
N PRO A 86 6.06 -3.37 15.40
CA PRO A 86 6.57 -3.50 16.77
C PRO A 86 6.50 -2.21 17.59
N TYR A 87 6.82 -1.06 16.98
CA TYR A 87 6.72 0.26 17.64
C TYR A 87 5.28 0.60 18.06
N LEU A 88 4.29 0.40 17.18
CA LEU A 88 2.88 0.64 17.50
C LEU A 88 2.36 -0.36 18.54
N CYS A 89 2.73 -1.63 18.44
CA CYS A 89 2.39 -2.66 19.43
C CYS A 89 2.90 -2.25 20.82
N GLN A 90 4.19 -1.93 20.94
CA GLN A 90 4.82 -1.52 22.19
C GLN A 90 4.22 -0.21 22.76
N LYS A 91 3.90 0.77 21.90
CA LYS A 91 3.28 2.04 22.34
C LYS A 91 1.84 1.87 22.83
N ASN A 92 1.08 0.97 22.20
CA ASN A 92 -0.37 0.84 22.39
C ASN A 92 -0.76 -0.32 23.34
N GLY A 93 0.05 -0.60 24.37
CA GLY A 93 -0.26 -1.60 25.40
C GLY A 93 0.45 -2.95 25.28
N GLY A 94 1.43 -3.09 24.36
CA GLY A 94 2.15 -4.34 24.15
C GLY A 94 1.22 -5.42 23.58
N GLY A 95 1.25 -6.62 24.17
CA GLY A 95 0.42 -7.75 23.74
C GLY A 95 -1.09 -7.44 23.66
N ALA A 96 -1.58 -6.47 24.44
CA ALA A 96 -2.97 -6.02 24.39
C ALA A 96 -3.37 -5.45 23.02
N TYR A 97 -2.45 -4.79 22.30
CA TYR A 97 -2.69 -4.22 20.96
C TYR A 97 -3.01 -5.29 19.89
N LEU A 98 -2.53 -6.53 20.10
CA LEU A 98 -2.70 -7.61 19.13
C LEU A 98 -4.17 -8.04 18.99
N VAL A 99 -4.99 -7.90 20.03
CA VAL A 99 -6.42 -8.27 20.01
C VAL A 99 -7.22 -7.38 19.04
N PRO A 100 -7.28 -6.04 19.19
CA PRO A 100 -7.98 -5.18 18.24
C PRO A 100 -7.31 -5.21 16.84
N TYR A 101 -5.99 -5.38 16.76
CA TYR A 101 -5.30 -5.56 15.47
C TYR A 101 -5.82 -6.78 14.69
N LEU A 102 -5.91 -7.95 15.34
CA LEU A 102 -6.42 -9.17 14.70
C LEU A 102 -7.92 -9.09 14.38
N VAL A 103 -8.72 -8.47 15.24
CA VAL A 103 -10.15 -8.25 14.98
C VAL A 103 -10.37 -7.35 13.76
N LEU A 104 -9.65 -6.22 13.66
CA LEU A 104 -9.73 -5.31 12.51
C LEU A 104 -9.15 -5.96 11.23
N LEU A 105 -8.10 -6.78 11.35
CA LEU A 105 -7.56 -7.55 10.23
C LEU A 105 -8.60 -8.51 9.64
N ILE A 106 -9.36 -9.22 10.49
CA ILE A 106 -10.38 -10.19 10.06
C ILE A 106 -11.64 -9.49 9.52
N ILE A 107 -12.12 -8.43 10.19
CA ILE A 107 -13.38 -7.75 9.82
C ILE A 107 -13.22 -6.78 8.64
N ILE A 108 -12.07 -6.11 8.52
CA ILE A 108 -11.84 -5.05 7.52
C ILE A 108 -10.74 -5.45 6.53
N GLY A 109 -9.59 -5.90 7.04
CA GLY A 109 -8.42 -6.19 6.20
C GLY A 109 -8.66 -7.28 5.15
N ILE A 110 -9.07 -8.47 5.58
CA ILE A 110 -9.29 -9.63 4.69
C ILE A 110 -10.43 -9.36 3.68
N PRO A 111 -11.62 -8.82 4.06
CA PRO A 111 -12.70 -8.56 3.12
C PRO A 111 -12.38 -7.49 2.07
N LEU A 112 -11.72 -6.39 2.46
CA LEU A 112 -11.29 -5.36 1.49
C LEU A 112 -10.26 -5.92 0.50
N PHE A 113 -9.26 -6.63 1.01
CA PHE A 113 -8.22 -7.25 0.17
C PHE A 113 -8.83 -8.27 -0.82
N PHE A 114 -9.75 -9.12 -0.37
CA PHE A 114 -10.46 -10.05 -1.24
C PHE A 114 -11.31 -9.31 -2.31
N LEU A 115 -12.00 -8.24 -1.92
CA LEU A 115 -12.80 -7.42 -2.84
C LEU A 115 -11.93 -6.79 -3.94
N GLU A 116 -10.80 -6.17 -3.58
CA GLU A 116 -9.88 -5.56 -4.56
C GLU A 116 -9.35 -6.59 -5.57
N LEU A 117 -8.94 -7.77 -5.10
CA LEU A 117 -8.48 -8.86 -5.98
C LEU A 117 -9.61 -9.38 -6.89
N ALA A 118 -10.81 -9.60 -6.35
CA ALA A 118 -11.95 -10.10 -7.12
C ALA A 118 -12.43 -9.09 -8.18
N VAL A 119 -12.49 -7.80 -7.84
CA VAL A 119 -12.86 -6.72 -8.76
C VAL A 119 -11.79 -6.55 -9.84
N GLY A 120 -10.50 -6.57 -9.47
CA GLY A 120 -9.38 -6.51 -10.42
C GLY A 120 -9.38 -7.68 -11.41
N GLN A 121 -9.61 -8.91 -10.94
CA GLN A 121 -9.70 -10.10 -11.79
C GLN A 121 -10.95 -10.10 -12.68
N ARG A 122 -12.10 -9.61 -12.19
CA ARG A 122 -13.36 -9.57 -12.95
C ARG A 122 -13.38 -8.50 -14.04
N ILE A 123 -12.90 -7.30 -13.75
CA ILE A 123 -12.96 -6.15 -14.68
C ILE A 123 -11.70 -6.08 -15.57
N ARG A 124 -10.57 -6.66 -15.14
CA ARG A 124 -9.29 -6.74 -15.89
C ARG A 124 -8.73 -5.40 -16.39
N ARG A 125 -9.14 -4.27 -15.79
CA ARG A 125 -8.68 -2.90 -16.08
C ARG A 125 -7.79 -2.37 -14.95
N GLY A 126 -6.96 -1.35 -15.22
CA GLY A 126 -6.21 -0.64 -14.18
C GLY A 126 -7.11 0.23 -13.28
N SER A 127 -6.60 0.66 -12.12
CA SER A 127 -7.36 1.38 -11.06
C SER A 127 -8.31 2.46 -11.57
N ILE A 128 -7.84 3.41 -12.39
CA ILE A 128 -8.67 4.47 -12.98
C ILE A 128 -9.80 3.89 -13.87
N GLY A 129 -9.49 2.88 -14.68
CA GLY A 129 -10.45 2.23 -15.57
C GLY A 129 -11.49 1.36 -14.85
N VAL A 130 -11.14 0.80 -13.68
CA VAL A 130 -12.08 0.09 -12.79
C VAL A 130 -13.10 1.07 -12.21
N TRP A 131 -12.66 2.16 -11.60
CA TRP A 131 -13.57 3.13 -11.00
C TRP A 131 -14.47 3.80 -12.04
N HIS A 132 -13.94 4.13 -13.22
CA HIS A 132 -14.74 4.67 -14.33
C HIS A 132 -15.79 3.66 -14.85
N TYR A 133 -15.47 2.36 -14.90
CA TYR A 133 -16.41 1.31 -15.31
C TYR A 133 -17.55 1.11 -14.28
N VAL A 134 -17.24 1.16 -12.98
CA VAL A 134 -18.25 1.02 -11.91
C VAL A 134 -19.15 2.26 -11.83
N CYS A 135 -18.58 3.47 -11.88
CA CYS A 135 -19.33 4.71 -12.00
C CYS A 135 -18.42 5.84 -12.50
N PRO A 136 -18.71 6.49 -13.65
CA PRO A 136 -17.87 7.56 -14.18
C PRO A 136 -17.59 8.72 -13.19
N ARG A 137 -18.53 9.01 -12.27
CA ARG A 137 -18.34 10.02 -11.21
C ARG A 137 -17.29 9.63 -10.15
N LEU A 138 -17.03 8.34 -9.96
CA LEU A 138 -16.05 7.82 -8.99
C LEU A 138 -14.63 7.69 -9.57
N GLY A 139 -14.41 8.02 -10.85
CA GLY A 139 -13.08 7.94 -11.48
C GLY A 139 -11.97 8.71 -10.74
N GLY A 140 -12.33 9.74 -9.97
CA GLY A 140 -11.41 10.48 -9.09
C GLY A 140 -10.72 9.62 -8.02
N ILE A 141 -11.32 8.50 -7.60
CA ILE A 141 -10.70 7.57 -6.63
C ILE A 141 -9.45 6.93 -7.23
N GLY A 142 -9.51 6.50 -8.50
CA GLY A 142 -8.34 5.95 -9.21
C GLY A 142 -7.23 6.98 -9.43
N PHE A 143 -7.59 8.24 -9.64
CA PHE A 143 -6.61 9.34 -9.75
C PHE A 143 -5.96 9.67 -8.40
N SER A 144 -6.75 9.70 -7.31
CA SER A 144 -6.25 9.84 -5.94
C SER A 144 -5.29 8.70 -5.56
N SER A 145 -5.65 7.46 -5.89
CA SER A 145 -4.79 6.28 -5.75
C SER A 145 -3.44 6.44 -6.48
N CYS A 146 -3.43 6.99 -7.70
CA CYS A 146 -2.20 7.29 -8.43
C CYS A 146 -1.31 8.34 -7.72
N ILE A 147 -1.91 9.42 -7.20
CA ILE A 147 -1.20 10.46 -6.44
C ILE A 147 -0.60 9.90 -5.14
N VAL A 148 -1.35 9.06 -4.41
CA VAL A 148 -0.86 8.39 -3.20
C VAL A 148 0.33 7.47 -3.54
N CYS A 149 0.22 6.67 -4.60
CA CYS A 149 1.33 5.83 -5.08
C CYS A 149 2.58 6.64 -5.47
N LEU A 150 2.41 7.83 -6.06
CA LEU A 150 3.53 8.73 -6.38
C LEU A 150 4.23 9.21 -5.11
N PHE A 151 3.50 9.77 -4.14
CA PHE A 151 4.10 10.24 -2.88
C PHE A 151 4.76 9.12 -2.08
N VAL A 152 4.13 7.94 -2.01
CA VAL A 152 4.70 6.73 -1.39
C VAL A 152 5.99 6.32 -2.12
N GLY A 153 5.98 6.25 -3.44
CA GLY A 153 7.16 5.91 -4.25
C GLY A 153 8.33 6.88 -4.04
N LEU A 154 8.06 8.18 -3.91
CA LEU A 154 9.09 9.20 -3.65
C LEU A 154 9.83 8.94 -2.32
N TYR A 155 9.13 8.81 -1.19
CA TYR A 155 9.82 8.67 0.10
C TYR A 155 10.38 7.26 0.35
N TYR A 156 9.77 6.20 -0.18
CA TYR A 156 10.35 4.86 -0.06
C TYR A 156 11.68 4.72 -0.83
N ASN A 157 11.85 5.41 -1.97
CA ASN A 157 13.15 5.43 -2.66
C ASN A 157 14.25 6.13 -1.84
N VAL A 158 13.91 7.13 -1.02
CA VAL A 158 14.86 7.76 -0.08
C VAL A 158 15.33 6.75 0.98
N ILE A 159 14.42 5.95 1.53
CA ILE A 159 14.74 4.87 2.49
C ILE A 159 15.62 3.79 1.84
N ILE A 160 15.37 3.45 0.57
CA ILE A 160 16.24 2.53 -0.19
C ILE A 160 17.63 3.14 -0.37
N GLY A 161 17.72 4.45 -0.68
CA GLY A 161 18.99 5.18 -0.73
C GLY A 161 19.77 5.15 0.59
N TRP A 162 19.09 5.35 1.72
CA TRP A 162 19.69 5.20 3.06
C TRP A 162 20.22 3.78 3.30
N SER A 163 19.45 2.76 2.88
CA SER A 163 19.84 1.35 3.01
C SER A 163 21.08 1.03 2.16
N ILE A 164 21.17 1.58 0.95
CA ILE A 164 22.32 1.44 0.04
C ILE A 164 23.57 2.12 0.62
N PHE A 165 23.43 3.31 1.24
CA PHE A 165 24.53 4.00 1.90
C PHE A 165 25.12 3.15 3.05
N TYR A 166 24.27 2.61 3.93
CA TYR A 166 24.71 1.72 5.00
C TYR A 166 25.32 0.41 4.48
N PHE A 167 24.76 -0.18 3.41
CA PHE A 167 25.30 -1.38 2.77
C PHE A 167 26.75 -1.16 2.30
N PHE A 168 27.02 -0.09 1.53
CA PHE A 168 28.39 0.20 1.09
C PHE A 168 29.33 0.58 2.25
N LYS A 169 28.85 1.30 3.26
CA LYS A 169 29.64 1.61 4.47
C LYS A 169 29.90 0.38 5.36
N SER A 170 29.25 -0.77 5.14
CA SER A 170 29.46 -2.01 5.92
C SER A 170 30.68 -2.83 5.47
N PHE A 171 31.31 -2.52 4.33
CA PHE A 171 32.47 -3.27 3.81
C PHE A 171 33.83 -2.88 4.42
N GLN A 172 33.84 -2.28 5.62
CA GLN A 172 35.07 -1.86 6.32
C GLN A 172 35.04 -2.27 7.79
N TYR A 173 36.23 -2.48 8.35
CA TYR A 173 36.44 -2.83 9.76
C TYR A 173 37.51 -1.91 10.36
N PRO A 174 37.27 -1.24 11.51
CA PRO A 174 36.02 -1.22 12.28
C PRO A 174 34.85 -0.57 11.52
N LEU A 175 33.62 -0.75 12.03
CA LEU A 175 32.42 -0.17 11.44
C LEU A 175 32.37 1.35 11.72
N PRO A 176 31.97 2.22 10.77
CA PRO A 176 31.99 3.68 10.97
C PRO A 176 31.13 4.24 12.11
N TRP A 177 30.27 3.42 12.70
CA TRP A 177 29.35 3.76 13.79
C TRP A 177 29.59 2.93 15.06
N SER A 178 30.72 2.21 15.18
CA SER A 178 31.05 1.44 16.40
C SER A 178 31.69 2.29 17.50
N GLU A 179 32.40 3.37 17.15
CA GLU A 179 33.16 4.21 18.07
C GLU A 179 32.93 5.70 17.77
N CYS A 180 33.05 6.56 18.78
CA CYS A 180 32.96 8.01 18.60
C CYS A 180 34.27 8.57 18.02
N PRO A 181 34.22 9.55 17.10
CA PRO A 181 35.42 10.18 16.58
C PRO A 181 36.14 10.99 17.66
N VAL A 182 37.48 11.05 17.56
CA VAL A 182 38.34 11.84 18.43
C VAL A 182 38.91 13.05 17.68
N VAL A 183 38.72 14.24 18.25
CA VAL A 183 39.22 15.52 17.73
C VAL A 183 40.56 15.82 18.40
N ARG A 184 41.53 16.31 17.62
CA ARG A 184 42.86 16.71 18.11
C ARG A 184 42.97 18.22 18.24
N ASN A 185 42.79 18.72 19.46
CA ASN A 185 43.00 20.12 19.81
C ASN A 185 44.41 20.29 20.38
N GLY A 186 45.39 20.48 19.49
CA GLY A 186 46.80 20.59 19.84
C GLY A 186 47.36 19.27 20.38
N THR A 187 47.88 19.28 21.60
CA THR A 187 48.40 18.09 22.28
C THR A 187 47.32 17.19 22.90
N VAL A 188 46.06 17.64 22.95
CA VAL A 188 44.97 16.91 23.61
C VAL A 188 44.07 16.24 22.57
N THR A 189 43.90 14.92 22.70
CA THR A 189 42.84 14.14 22.05
C THR A 189 41.59 14.17 22.91
N VAL A 190 40.48 14.69 22.38
CA VAL A 190 39.17 14.74 23.05
C VAL A 190 38.17 13.97 22.21
N VAL A 191 37.26 13.21 22.84
CA VAL A 191 36.14 12.58 22.13
C VAL A 191 35.15 13.67 21.68
N GLU A 192 34.51 13.51 20.52
CA GLU A 192 33.48 14.45 20.09
C GLU A 192 32.32 14.52 21.10
N ALA A 193 32.11 15.70 21.70
CA ALA A 193 31.20 15.92 22.81
C ALA A 193 29.72 15.76 22.41
N GLU A 194 29.36 15.94 21.14
CA GLU A 194 28.03 15.56 20.63
C GLU A 194 27.83 14.04 20.58
N CYS A 195 28.90 13.29 20.31
CA CYS A 195 28.86 11.84 20.23
C CYS A 195 28.82 11.19 21.63
N GLU A 196 29.63 11.71 22.57
CA GLU A 196 29.64 11.28 23.98
C GLU A 196 28.28 11.49 24.66
N LYS A 197 27.59 12.60 24.37
CA LYS A 197 26.24 12.89 24.88
C LYS A 197 25.12 12.07 24.24
N SER A 198 25.39 11.32 23.17
CA SER A 198 24.37 10.59 22.40
C SER A 198 24.75 9.12 22.20
N SER A 199 25.26 8.75 21.02
CA SER A 199 25.94 7.48 20.76
C SER A 199 26.69 7.56 19.43
N ALA A 200 27.69 6.69 19.21
CA ALA A 200 28.37 6.55 17.92
C ALA A 200 27.39 6.32 16.75
N THR A 201 26.35 5.51 16.95
CA THR A 201 25.29 5.28 15.96
C THR A 201 24.40 6.50 15.70
N THR A 202 24.03 7.24 16.74
CA THR A 202 23.20 8.46 16.63
C THR A 202 23.98 9.57 15.94
N TYR A 203 25.23 9.78 16.36
CA TYR A 203 26.13 10.77 15.77
C TYR A 203 26.42 10.46 14.29
N PHE A 204 26.78 9.21 13.96
CA PHE A 204 27.01 8.80 12.58
C PHE A 204 25.78 9.05 11.69
N TRP A 205 24.58 8.74 12.18
CA TRP A 205 23.34 8.96 11.43
C TRP A 205 23.06 10.45 11.16
N TYR A 206 23.06 11.28 12.20
CA TYR A 206 22.66 12.69 12.06
C TYR A 206 23.75 13.60 11.50
N ARG A 207 25.04 13.36 11.78
CA ARG A 207 26.16 14.21 11.32
C ARG A 207 26.88 13.69 10.07
N GLU A 208 27.30 12.42 10.01
CA GLU A 208 28.12 11.90 8.90
C GLU A 208 27.28 11.36 7.72
N ALA A 209 26.11 10.78 8.00
CA ALA A 209 25.23 10.20 6.99
C ALA A 209 24.23 11.23 6.43
N LEU A 210 23.38 11.82 7.27
CA LEU A 210 22.38 12.81 6.85
C LEU A 210 22.96 14.21 6.66
N ASP A 211 23.85 14.66 7.56
CA ASP A 211 24.29 16.06 7.70
C ASP A 211 23.10 17.00 7.95
N ILE A 212 22.44 16.82 9.10
CA ILE A 212 21.18 17.50 9.44
C ILE A 212 21.41 18.95 9.95
N SER A 213 20.60 19.88 9.44
CA SER A 213 20.52 21.26 9.93
C SER A 213 19.70 21.40 11.22
N ASN A 214 19.82 22.54 11.89
CA ASN A 214 19.15 22.79 13.18
C ASN A 214 17.64 23.05 13.03
N SER A 215 17.17 23.45 11.85
CA SER A 215 15.76 23.78 11.60
C SER A 215 15.32 23.43 10.17
N ILE A 216 14.04 23.11 9.99
CA ILE A 216 13.45 22.80 8.68
C ILE A 216 13.44 24.01 7.72
N SER A 217 13.53 25.23 8.26
CA SER A 217 13.71 26.48 7.53
C SER A 217 15.12 26.65 6.96
N GLU A 218 16.13 26.01 7.54
CA GLU A 218 17.52 26.06 7.11
C GLU A 218 17.83 24.86 6.21
N SER A 219 17.50 24.99 4.92
CA SER A 219 17.96 24.04 3.91
C SER A 219 19.48 24.17 3.72
N GLY A 220 20.23 23.17 4.17
CA GLY A 220 21.68 23.07 3.95
C GLY A 220 22.06 22.77 2.50
N GLY A 221 23.34 22.45 2.29
CA GLY A 221 23.84 22.02 0.99
C GLY A 221 23.29 20.65 0.56
N LEU A 222 23.40 20.33 -0.74
CA LEU A 222 23.04 19.01 -1.25
C LEU A 222 24.09 17.97 -0.83
N ASN A 223 23.72 17.06 0.07
CA ASN A 223 24.57 15.96 0.53
C ASN A 223 24.80 14.95 -0.61
N TRP A 224 25.90 15.15 -1.34
CA TRP A 224 26.25 14.37 -2.53
C TRP A 224 26.37 12.86 -2.27
N LYS A 225 26.84 12.45 -1.07
CA LYS A 225 26.90 11.04 -0.67
C LYS A 225 25.51 10.41 -0.77
N MET A 226 24.50 11.12 -0.27
CA MET A 226 23.12 10.64 -0.21
C MET A 226 22.39 10.76 -1.55
N THR A 227 22.59 11.85 -2.29
CA THR A 227 22.02 12.02 -3.64
C THR A 227 22.51 10.94 -4.61
N LEU A 228 23.78 10.54 -4.53
CA LEU A 228 24.31 9.42 -5.31
C LEU A 228 23.61 8.10 -4.96
N CYS A 229 23.42 7.80 -3.67
CA CYS A 229 22.71 6.59 -3.24
C CYS A 229 21.23 6.59 -3.68
N LEU A 230 20.57 7.75 -3.68
CA LEU A 230 19.21 7.92 -4.20
C LEU A 230 19.13 7.70 -5.72
N LEU A 231 20.11 8.20 -6.49
CA LEU A 231 20.18 7.96 -7.95
C LEU A 231 20.38 6.47 -8.27
N VAL A 232 21.19 5.76 -7.47
CA VAL A 232 21.36 4.30 -7.58
C VAL A 232 20.07 3.57 -7.21
N ALA A 233 19.35 4.00 -6.16
CA ALA A 233 18.04 3.42 -5.79
C ALA A 233 17.03 3.53 -6.95
N TRP A 234 16.85 4.72 -7.53
CA TRP A 234 15.97 4.94 -8.67
C TRP A 234 16.39 4.14 -9.91
N SER A 235 17.70 3.99 -10.13
CA SER A 235 18.24 3.19 -11.24
C SER A 235 17.92 1.70 -11.07
N ILE A 236 18.03 1.15 -9.86
CA ILE A 236 17.66 -0.25 -9.54
C ILE A 236 16.15 -0.47 -9.71
N VAL A 237 15.32 0.42 -9.18
CA VAL A 237 13.85 0.35 -9.31
C VAL A 237 13.42 0.49 -10.77
N GLY A 238 14.03 1.41 -11.52
CA GLY A 238 13.82 1.56 -12.96
C GLY A 238 14.14 0.28 -13.73
N MET A 239 15.36 -0.26 -13.57
CA MET A 239 15.77 -1.51 -14.24
C MET A 239 14.86 -2.69 -13.93
N ALA A 240 14.36 -2.82 -12.70
CA ALA A 240 13.42 -3.88 -12.33
C ALA A 240 12.10 -3.78 -13.12
N VAL A 241 11.58 -2.56 -13.28
CA VAL A 241 10.24 -2.27 -13.84
C VAL A 241 10.24 -2.08 -15.37
N VAL A 242 11.38 -1.80 -16.01
CA VAL A 242 11.49 -1.45 -17.45
C VAL A 242 10.80 -2.41 -18.44
N LYS A 243 10.66 -3.71 -18.13
CA LYS A 243 9.89 -4.68 -18.94
C LYS A 243 8.62 -5.20 -18.26
N GLY A 244 8.02 -4.38 -17.39
CA GLY A 244 6.81 -4.69 -16.66
C GLY A 244 6.88 -6.00 -15.88
N ILE A 245 5.76 -6.73 -15.85
CA ILE A 245 5.61 -7.95 -15.07
C ILE A 245 6.51 -9.11 -15.54
N GLN A 246 6.95 -9.13 -16.80
CA GLN A 246 7.80 -10.21 -17.34
C GLN A 246 9.24 -10.16 -16.78
N SER A 247 9.77 -8.97 -16.52
CA SER A 247 11.05 -8.80 -15.80
C SER A 247 10.86 -8.95 -14.30
N SER A 248 9.91 -8.20 -13.73
CA SER A 248 9.61 -8.19 -12.29
C SER A 248 9.34 -9.61 -11.76
N GLY A 249 8.61 -10.43 -12.52
CA GLY A 249 8.26 -11.81 -12.16
C GLY A 249 9.46 -12.76 -11.94
N LYS A 250 10.66 -12.42 -12.46
CA LYS A 250 11.90 -13.16 -12.18
C LYS A 250 12.61 -12.60 -10.94
N VAL A 251 12.73 -11.27 -10.83
CA VAL A 251 13.35 -10.59 -9.69
C VAL A 251 12.61 -10.90 -8.38
N MET A 252 11.28 -10.96 -8.42
CA MET A 252 10.44 -11.20 -7.25
C MET A 252 10.63 -12.56 -6.58
N TYR A 253 11.14 -13.59 -7.28
CA TYR A 253 11.52 -14.83 -6.59
C TYR A 253 12.61 -14.59 -5.55
N PHE A 254 13.63 -13.81 -5.90
CA PHE A 254 14.69 -13.47 -4.96
C PHE A 254 14.20 -12.44 -3.93
N SER A 255 13.62 -11.32 -4.37
CA SER A 255 13.28 -10.23 -3.45
C SER A 255 12.12 -10.52 -2.49
N SER A 256 11.22 -11.47 -2.81
CA SER A 256 10.19 -11.92 -1.85
C SER A 256 10.68 -12.99 -0.88
N LEU A 257 11.54 -13.92 -1.31
CA LEU A 257 11.99 -15.04 -0.46
C LEU A 257 13.19 -14.69 0.43
N PHE A 258 14.15 -13.91 -0.10
CA PHE A 258 15.37 -13.55 0.63
C PHE A 258 15.12 -12.86 1.99
N PRO A 259 14.17 -11.92 2.14
CA PRO A 259 13.85 -11.32 3.43
C PRO A 259 13.44 -12.34 4.51
N TYR A 260 12.67 -13.39 4.16
CA TYR A 260 12.29 -14.42 5.13
C TYR A 260 13.48 -15.25 5.60
N VAL A 261 14.44 -15.55 4.71
CA VAL A 261 15.67 -16.26 5.07
C VAL A 261 16.51 -15.41 6.02
N VAL A 262 16.67 -14.11 5.73
CA VAL A 262 17.39 -13.18 6.62
C VAL A 262 16.68 -13.02 7.97
N LEU A 263 15.36 -12.87 7.99
CA LEU A 263 14.57 -12.80 9.22
C LEU A 263 14.65 -14.09 10.05
N ALA A 264 14.67 -15.27 9.42
CA ALA A 264 14.88 -16.54 10.12
C ALA A 264 16.28 -16.62 10.76
N CYS A 265 17.33 -16.20 10.03
CA CYS A 265 18.69 -16.12 10.57
C CYS A 265 18.79 -15.13 11.74
N PHE A 266 18.14 -13.97 11.65
CA PHE A 266 18.09 -12.99 12.73
C PHE A 266 17.26 -13.47 13.93
N LEU A 267 16.16 -14.19 13.72
CA LEU A 267 15.39 -14.82 14.80
C LEU A 267 16.22 -15.85 15.56
N VAL A 268 16.89 -16.77 14.85
CA VAL A 268 17.80 -17.75 15.48
C VAL A 268 18.94 -17.06 16.21
N ARG A 269 19.60 -16.06 15.60
CA ARG A 269 20.69 -15.33 16.26
C ARG A 269 20.22 -14.53 17.48
N GLY A 270 19.01 -13.98 17.42
CA GLY A 270 18.35 -13.23 18.48
C GLY A 270 18.00 -14.09 19.69
N LEU A 271 17.39 -15.26 19.48
CA LEU A 271 17.08 -16.21 20.55
C LEU A 271 18.34 -16.79 21.22
N LEU A 272 19.49 -16.76 20.54
CA LEU A 272 20.81 -17.12 21.07
C LEU A 272 21.53 -15.97 21.81
N LEU A 273 20.89 -14.81 22.03
CA LEU A 273 21.43 -13.72 22.84
C LEU A 273 20.89 -13.76 24.27
N ARG A 274 21.73 -13.37 25.24
CA ARG A 274 21.32 -13.19 26.64
C ARG A 274 20.30 -12.04 26.71
N GLY A 275 19.22 -12.24 27.47
CA GLY A 275 18.12 -11.26 27.59
C GLY A 275 17.03 -11.34 26.52
N ALA A 276 17.12 -12.28 25.55
CA ALA A 276 16.13 -12.40 24.48
C ALA A 276 14.71 -12.70 24.99
N ILE A 277 14.59 -13.53 26.03
CA ILE A 277 13.31 -13.88 26.66
C ILE A 277 12.68 -12.65 27.34
N ASP A 278 13.48 -11.80 27.99
CA ASP A 278 13.00 -10.61 28.69
C ASP A 278 12.40 -9.58 27.70
N GLY A 279 13.03 -9.41 26.53
CA GLY A 279 12.50 -8.58 25.45
C GLY A 279 11.18 -9.10 24.86
N ILE A 280 11.07 -10.43 24.66
CA ILE A 280 9.83 -11.08 24.21
C ILE A 280 8.73 -10.92 25.26
N LEU A 281 9.03 -11.19 26.53
CA LEU A 281 8.10 -11.04 27.64
C LEU A 281 7.63 -9.59 27.77
N HIS A 282 8.53 -8.60 27.65
CA HIS A 282 8.17 -7.18 27.71
C HIS A 282 7.22 -6.76 26.59
N MET A 283 7.39 -7.30 25.37
CA MET A 283 6.51 -7.02 24.23
C MET A 283 5.12 -7.66 24.39
N PHE A 284 5.04 -8.90 24.88
CA PHE A 284 3.77 -9.62 25.02
C PHE A 284 3.03 -9.38 26.35
N THR A 285 3.68 -8.82 27.37
CA THR A 285 3.01 -8.45 28.63
C THR A 285 1.92 -7.41 28.34
N PRO A 286 0.63 -7.71 28.59
CA PRO A 286 -0.44 -6.76 28.38
C PRO A 286 -0.32 -5.65 29.43
N LYS A 287 -0.28 -4.40 28.99
CA LYS A 287 -0.48 -3.23 29.85
C LYS A 287 -1.94 -2.83 29.68
N GLU A 288 -2.62 -2.57 30.80
CA GLU A 288 -4.04 -2.20 30.80
C GLU A 288 -4.27 -0.95 29.94
N CYS A 289 -5.38 -0.92 29.21
CA CYS A 289 -5.66 0.15 28.25
C CYS A 289 -5.77 1.50 28.96
N ARG A 290 -4.83 2.40 28.67
CA ARG A 290 -5.04 3.83 28.88
C ARG A 290 -6.02 4.33 27.83
N GLU A 291 -7.25 4.63 28.24
CA GLU A 291 -8.31 5.16 27.38
C GLU A 291 -8.06 6.63 26.97
N ASP A 292 -6.98 6.88 26.22
CA ASP A 292 -6.65 8.18 25.64
C ASP A 292 -6.73 8.10 24.10
N PRO A 293 -7.88 8.42 23.47
CA PRO A 293 -8.02 8.45 22.01
C PRO A 293 -7.31 9.66 21.40
N GLY A 294 -5.97 9.59 21.33
CA GLY A 294 -5.15 10.48 20.50
C GLY A 294 -4.49 11.67 21.20
N VAL A 295 -4.41 11.70 22.54
CA VAL A 295 -3.67 12.74 23.27
C VAL A 295 -2.15 12.46 23.24
N PRO A 296 -1.31 13.29 22.61
CA PRO A 296 0.13 13.24 22.84
C PRO A 296 0.46 13.91 24.18
N GLN A 297 1.01 13.16 25.13
CA GLN A 297 1.69 13.73 26.29
C GLN A 297 3.19 13.87 25.97
N HIS A 298 3.78 14.96 26.45
CA HIS A 298 5.19 15.34 26.25
C HIS A 298 6.16 14.48 27.07
#